data_AF-A0A8H9WQ03-F1
#
_entry.id   AF-A0A8H9WQ03-F1
#
_cell.length_a   1.000
_cell.length_b   1.000
_cell.length_c   1.000
_cell.angle_alpha   90.00
_cell.angle_beta   90.00
_cell.angle_gamma   90.00
#
_symmetry.space_group_name_H-M   'P 1'
#
loop_
_entity.id
_entity.type
_entity.pdbx_description
1 polymer ?
#
loop_
_entity_poly.entity_id
_entity_poly.type
_entity_poly.pdbx_seq_one_letter_code
_entity_poly.pdbx_strand_id
1 'polypeptide(L)'
;MTSKGVLAAQARAAILVALVLCACGGGTPPPGPGTSVGSPPDLRGTRVLVSPTQQVLGVSGDPDAELAFGLRDRTRALTWVLPYQLDEVLARSPGISASPRGLPVRQFLQAEVCRSGDPLYGELRRMAALVDADPVLSPVQAALSSNVDEDPRVNWSVALMEVSTGRVHWFGIVEGGAFPAGAGLLGRPAGPDVAVVCGSMTTG
;
A
#
# COMPACT_ATOMS: atom_id res chain seq x y z
N MET A 1 -47.40 -2.28 -61.93
CA MET A 1 -48.02 -3.12 -60.90
C MET A 1 -46.95 -4.00 -60.27
N THR A 2 -46.94 -4.02 -58.94
CA THR A 2 -46.26 -4.97 -58.02
C THR A 2 -44.73 -5.01 -58.01
N SER A 3 -44.17 -4.18 -57.12
CA SER A 3 -42.85 -4.41 -56.50
C SER A 3 -42.91 -5.65 -55.62
N LYS A 4 -41.99 -6.60 -55.87
CA LYS A 4 -41.78 -7.77 -55.02
C LYS A 4 -40.31 -7.79 -54.59
N GLY A 5 -40.09 -7.67 -53.28
CA GLY A 5 -39.33 -8.72 -52.59
C GLY A 5 -37.84 -8.53 -52.35
N VAL A 6 -37.29 -7.31 -52.26
CA VAL A 6 -35.88 -7.14 -51.88
C VAL A 6 -35.69 -6.02 -50.85
N LEU A 7 -36.44 -6.03 -49.74
CA LEU A 7 -36.23 -5.04 -48.66
C LEU A 7 -36.20 -5.63 -47.25
N ALA A 8 -36.35 -6.95 -47.08
CA ALA A 8 -36.52 -7.55 -45.75
C ALA A 8 -35.25 -8.20 -45.16
N ALA A 9 -34.10 -8.20 -45.85
CA ALA A 9 -32.96 -9.03 -45.43
C ALA A 9 -31.69 -8.28 -44.98
N GLN A 10 -31.56 -6.97 -45.18
CA GLN A 10 -30.27 -6.26 -44.99
C GLN A 10 -30.26 -5.13 -43.96
N ALA A 11 -31.36 -4.87 -43.24
CA ALA A 11 -31.42 -3.75 -42.29
C ALA A 11 -31.35 -4.17 -40.81
N ARG A 12 -31.07 -5.44 -40.50
CA ARG A 12 -30.90 -5.91 -39.10
C ARG A 12 -29.44 -6.21 -38.71
N ALA A 13 -28.53 -6.24 -39.68
CA ALA A 13 -27.12 -6.55 -39.43
C ALA A 13 -26.27 -5.34 -39.02
N ALA A 14 -26.75 -4.11 -39.22
CA ALA A 14 -25.94 -2.91 -38.99
C ALA A 14 -25.93 -2.41 -37.52
N ILE A 15 -26.86 -2.85 -36.67
CA ILE A 15 -26.97 -2.35 -35.29
C ILE A 15 -26.13 -3.17 -34.29
N LEU A 16 -25.69 -4.39 -34.65
CA LEU A 16 -24.91 -5.26 -33.75
C LEU A 16 -23.39 -5.03 -33.80
N VAL A 17 -22.87 -4.27 -34.77
CA VAL A 17 -21.42 -4.03 -34.91
C VAL A 17 -20.98 -2.72 -34.23
N ALA A 18 -21.89 -1.78 -33.97
CA ALA A 18 -21.54 -0.49 -33.36
C ALA A 18 -21.30 -0.54 -31.83
N LEU A 19 -21.60 -1.65 -31.15
CA LEU A 19 -21.42 -1.81 -29.71
C LEU A 19 -20.07 -2.42 -29.29
N VAL A 20 -19.22 -2.82 -30.25
CA VAL A 20 -17.94 -3.50 -29.96
C VAL A 20 -16.77 -2.52 -29.76
N LEU A 21 -16.91 -1.24 -30.11
CA LEU A 21 -15.78 -0.30 -30.13
C LEU A 21 -15.65 0.64 -28.92
N CYS A 22 -16.57 0.62 -27.96
CA CYS A 22 -16.44 1.43 -26.73
C CYS A 22 -15.96 0.63 -25.50
N ALA A 23 -15.60 -0.64 -25.67
CA ALA A 23 -15.05 -1.48 -24.60
C ALA A 23 -13.52 -1.58 -24.67
N CYS A 24 -12.83 -0.53 -25.10
CA CYS A 24 -11.44 -0.34 -24.70
C CYS A 24 -11.45 0.24 -23.29
N GLY A 25 -11.71 -0.64 -22.32
CA GLY A 25 -11.51 -0.38 -20.91
C GLY A 25 -10.05 -0.09 -20.65
N GLY A 26 -9.64 1.15 -20.90
CA GLY A 26 -8.42 1.71 -20.31
C GLY A 26 -8.67 1.73 -18.82
N GLY A 27 -8.18 0.71 -18.11
CA GLY A 27 -8.11 0.77 -16.66
C GLY A 27 -7.38 2.06 -16.27
N THR A 28 -7.88 2.75 -15.25
CA THR A 28 -7.18 3.88 -14.66
C THR A 28 -5.73 3.45 -14.43
N PRO A 29 -4.73 4.19 -14.95
CA PRO A 29 -3.34 3.82 -14.73
C PRO A 29 -3.12 3.68 -13.22
N PRO A 30 -2.35 2.67 -12.79
CA PRO A 30 -2.09 2.48 -11.38
C PRO A 30 -1.49 3.78 -10.80
N PRO A 31 -1.89 4.16 -9.58
CA PRO A 31 -1.40 5.38 -8.94
C PRO A 31 0.12 5.41 -8.92
N GLY A 32 0.70 6.57 -9.22
CA GLY A 32 2.15 6.79 -9.24
C GLY A 32 2.69 7.37 -7.93
N PRO A 33 4.02 7.49 -7.79
CA PRO A 33 4.65 8.18 -6.65
C PRO A 33 4.09 9.58 -6.43
N GLY A 34 3.96 9.97 -5.16
CA GLY A 34 3.33 11.25 -4.76
C GLY A 34 1.80 11.22 -4.73
N THR A 35 1.16 10.13 -5.18
CA THR A 35 -0.30 9.97 -5.03
C THR A 35 -0.64 9.69 -3.57
N SER A 36 -1.61 10.40 -3.02
CA SER A 36 -2.19 10.12 -1.70
C SER A 36 -3.70 10.30 -1.69
N VAL A 37 -4.39 9.48 -0.91
CA VAL A 37 -5.83 9.52 -0.66
C VAL A 37 -6.09 9.61 0.84
N GLY A 38 -7.06 10.42 1.23
CA GLY A 38 -7.38 10.70 2.62
C GLY A 38 -6.40 11.67 3.27
N SER A 39 -6.61 11.92 4.56
CA SER A 39 -5.76 12.81 5.35
C SER A 39 -5.18 12.01 6.50
N PRO A 40 -3.85 12.05 6.71
CA PRO A 40 -3.29 11.44 7.89
C PRO A 40 -3.87 12.04 9.17
N PRO A 41 -4.25 11.23 10.16
CA PRO A 41 -4.63 11.72 11.48
C PRO A 41 -3.40 12.21 12.25
N ASP A 42 -3.62 13.01 13.30
CA ASP A 42 -2.57 13.31 14.29
C ASP A 42 -2.25 12.03 15.08
N LEU A 43 -0.98 11.64 15.10
CA LEU A 43 -0.50 10.41 15.75
C LEU A 43 0.24 10.67 17.06
N ARG A 44 0.30 11.93 17.53
CA ARG A 44 0.99 12.27 18.78
C ARG A 44 0.45 11.49 19.97
N GLY A 45 1.34 11.01 20.83
CA GLY A 45 1.03 10.19 22.01
C GLY A 45 0.55 8.78 21.69
N THR A 46 0.47 8.39 20.41
CA THR A 46 -0.13 7.13 20.00
C THR A 46 0.92 6.03 19.83
N ARG A 47 0.52 4.79 20.08
CA ARG A 47 1.31 3.60 19.76
C ARG A 47 0.86 3.02 18.42
N VAL A 48 1.74 3.06 17.42
CA VAL A 48 1.44 2.66 16.04
C VAL A 48 2.13 1.34 15.74
N LEU A 49 1.36 0.33 15.34
CA LEU A 49 1.93 -0.93 14.86
C LEU A 49 2.32 -0.80 13.39
N VAL A 50 3.56 -1.17 13.06
CA VAL A 50 4.03 -1.28 11.68
C VAL A 50 3.97 -2.75 11.28
N SER A 51 3.09 -3.10 10.36
CA SER A 51 3.06 -4.47 9.82
C SER A 51 4.26 -4.71 8.90
N PRO A 52 4.69 -5.97 8.70
CA PRO A 52 5.70 -6.27 7.70
C PRO A 52 5.29 -5.82 6.30
N THR A 53 6.28 -5.55 5.46
CA THR A 53 6.08 -5.25 4.05
C THR A 53 5.51 -6.46 3.34
N GLN A 54 4.34 -6.29 2.72
CA GLN A 54 3.58 -7.42 2.19
C GLN A 54 3.99 -7.82 0.76
N GLN A 55 4.53 -6.89 -0.03
CA GLN A 55 5.02 -7.16 -1.38
C GLN A 55 6.36 -6.46 -1.62
N VAL A 56 7.30 -7.17 -2.22
CA VAL A 56 8.64 -6.65 -2.56
C VAL A 56 8.91 -6.95 -4.02
N LEU A 57 9.06 -5.91 -4.84
CA LEU A 57 9.21 -6.03 -6.29
C LEU A 57 10.55 -5.43 -6.74
N GLY A 58 11.51 -6.29 -7.10
CA GLY A 58 12.81 -5.86 -7.64
C GLY A 58 13.73 -5.17 -6.63
N VAL A 59 13.32 -5.00 -5.37
CA VAL A 59 14.15 -4.43 -4.30
C VAL A 59 15.04 -5.52 -3.72
N SER A 60 16.33 -5.22 -3.55
CA SER A 60 17.30 -6.12 -2.92
C SER A 60 17.62 -5.68 -1.48
N GLY A 61 17.74 -6.63 -0.56
CA GLY A 61 17.95 -6.38 0.87
C GLY A 61 16.68 -6.62 1.69
N ASP A 62 16.61 -6.02 2.88
CA ASP A 62 15.48 -6.16 3.82
C ASP A 62 14.69 -4.84 3.92
N PRO A 63 13.53 -4.73 3.23
CA PRO A 63 12.69 -3.54 3.30
C PRO A 63 12.17 -3.23 4.72
N ASP A 64 11.90 -4.26 5.54
CA ASP A 64 11.38 -4.06 6.89
C ASP A 64 12.45 -3.42 7.79
N ALA A 65 13.72 -3.80 7.61
CA ALA A 65 14.85 -3.21 8.33
C ALA A 65 15.08 -1.74 7.93
N GLU A 66 14.97 -1.41 6.65
CA GLU A 66 15.12 -0.02 6.16
C GLU A 66 13.98 0.88 6.62
N LEU A 67 12.74 0.38 6.57
CA LEU A 67 11.60 1.10 7.12
C LEU A 67 11.78 1.34 8.63
N ALA A 68 12.19 0.30 9.37
CA ALA A 68 12.49 0.40 10.79
C ALA A 68 13.60 1.42 11.09
N PHE A 69 14.65 1.46 10.27
CA PHE A 69 15.71 2.45 10.37
C PHE A 69 15.16 3.87 10.20
N GLY A 70 14.39 4.14 9.13
CA GLY A 70 13.82 5.45 8.86
C GLY A 70 12.82 5.95 9.92
N LEU A 71 12.07 5.04 10.55
CA LEU A 71 11.09 5.39 11.59
C LEU A 71 11.71 5.66 12.97
N ARG A 72 12.82 4.98 13.31
CA ARG A 72 13.51 5.13 14.62
C ARG A 72 13.97 6.55 14.90
N ASP A 73 14.42 7.26 13.87
CA ASP A 73 14.92 8.63 13.99
C ASP A 73 13.81 9.65 14.30
N ARG A 74 12.53 9.27 14.21
CA ARG A 74 11.36 10.17 14.35
C ARG A 74 10.44 9.83 15.53
N THR A 75 10.99 9.21 16.56
CA THR A 75 10.27 8.63 17.73
C THR A 75 9.76 9.62 18.79
N ARG A 76 10.03 10.92 18.70
CA ARG A 76 9.80 11.83 19.85
C ARG A 76 8.33 12.10 20.18
N ALA A 77 7.42 11.93 19.22
CA ALA A 77 6.01 12.28 19.36
C ALA A 77 5.09 11.06 19.48
N LEU A 78 5.54 9.84 19.14
CA LEU A 78 4.71 8.65 19.09
C LEU A 78 5.58 7.39 19.28
N THR A 79 4.96 6.26 19.61
CA THR A 79 5.67 4.99 19.80
C THR A 79 5.45 4.04 18.63
N TRP A 80 6.53 3.71 17.90
CA TRP A 80 6.50 2.69 16.86
C TRP A 80 6.64 1.29 17.47
N VAL A 81 5.78 0.37 17.06
CA VAL A 81 6.00 -1.08 17.22
C VAL A 81 6.42 -1.63 15.85
N LEU A 82 7.70 -1.94 15.72
CA LEU A 82 8.33 -2.32 14.47
C LEU A 82 8.16 -3.83 14.20
N PRO A 83 8.30 -4.29 12.94
CA PRO A 83 8.04 -5.68 12.57
C PRO A 83 8.80 -6.71 13.42
N TYR A 84 10.09 -6.48 13.68
CA TYR A 84 10.89 -7.40 14.52
C TYR A 84 10.36 -7.50 15.96
N GLN A 85 9.79 -6.41 16.51
CA GLN A 85 9.22 -6.40 17.86
C GLN A 85 7.89 -7.16 17.89
N LEU A 86 7.11 -7.06 16.81
CA LEU A 86 5.89 -7.86 16.64
C LEU A 86 6.23 -9.35 16.56
N ASP A 87 7.25 -9.73 15.78
CA ASP A 87 7.70 -11.11 15.67
C ASP A 87 8.14 -11.69 17.04
N GLU A 88 8.87 -10.90 17.84
CA GLU A 88 9.24 -11.28 19.22
C GLU A 88 8.03 -11.47 20.15
N VAL A 89 6.99 -10.65 20.00
CA VAL A 89 5.76 -10.76 20.80
C VAL A 89 4.96 -11.99 20.38
N LEU A 90 4.83 -12.24 19.08
CA LEU A 90 4.14 -13.42 18.54
C LEU A 90 4.84 -14.72 18.94
N ALA A 91 6.18 -14.75 18.89
CA ALA A 91 6.97 -15.90 19.34
C ALA A 91 6.72 -16.25 20.82
N ARG A 92 6.44 -15.25 21.66
CA ARG A 92 6.08 -15.42 23.08
C ARG A 92 4.60 -15.74 23.31
N SER A 93 3.78 -15.68 22.26
CA SER A 93 2.32 -15.80 22.34
C SER A 93 1.76 -16.91 21.42
N PRO A 94 2.20 -18.18 21.58
CA PRO A 94 1.86 -19.25 20.64
C PRO A 94 0.36 -19.58 20.57
N GLY A 95 -0.43 -19.15 21.57
CA GLY A 95 -1.89 -19.30 21.58
C GLY A 95 -2.63 -18.33 20.66
N ILE A 96 -1.95 -17.33 20.08
CA ILE A 96 -2.56 -16.38 19.14
C ILE A 96 -2.15 -16.77 17.72
N SER A 97 -3.13 -17.27 16.98
CA SER A 97 -3.00 -17.53 15.55
C SER A 97 -3.20 -16.22 14.79
N ALA A 98 -2.11 -15.49 14.58
CA ALA A 98 -2.07 -14.35 13.67
C ALA A 98 -0.87 -14.48 12.72
N SER A 99 -1.07 -14.16 11.45
CA SER A 99 0.00 -14.22 10.44
C SER A 99 0.44 -12.79 10.09
N PRO A 100 1.66 -12.38 10.44
CA PRO A 100 2.14 -11.02 10.15
C PRO A 100 2.48 -10.81 8.67
N ARG A 101 2.67 -11.89 7.90
CA ARG A 101 3.00 -11.89 6.47
C ARG A 101 1.91 -12.58 5.65
N GLY A 102 1.88 -12.28 4.35
CA GLY A 102 0.93 -12.88 3.41
C GLY A 102 -0.49 -12.32 3.56
N LEU A 103 -0.62 -11.11 4.10
CA LEU A 103 -1.90 -10.46 4.29
C LEU A 103 -2.50 -10.06 2.93
N PRO A 104 -3.82 -10.19 2.73
CA PRO A 104 -4.45 -9.81 1.47
C PRO A 104 -4.58 -8.29 1.40
N VAL A 105 -3.56 -7.64 0.84
CA VAL A 105 -3.46 -6.16 0.72
C VAL A 105 -3.59 -5.65 -0.71
N ARG A 106 -3.86 -6.53 -1.69
CA ARG A 106 -3.88 -6.16 -3.12
C ARG A 106 -4.89 -5.06 -3.45
N GLN A 107 -5.98 -4.98 -2.71
CA GLN A 107 -7.00 -3.94 -2.86
C GLN A 107 -6.44 -2.52 -2.68
N PHE A 108 -5.43 -2.33 -1.83
CA PHE A 108 -4.82 -1.01 -1.64
C PHE A 108 -4.08 -0.49 -2.86
N LEU A 109 -3.57 -1.40 -3.72
CA LEU A 109 -2.83 -1.03 -4.92
C LEU A 109 -3.72 -0.40 -6.00
N GLN A 110 -5.03 -0.47 -5.84
CA GLN A 110 -5.99 0.21 -6.70
C GLN A 110 -6.33 1.63 -6.20
N ALA A 111 -5.79 2.06 -5.05
CA ALA A 111 -6.08 3.35 -4.39
C ALA A 111 -7.58 3.63 -4.12
N GLU A 112 -8.42 2.60 -4.12
CA GLU A 112 -9.88 2.71 -3.95
C GLU A 112 -10.35 2.39 -2.51
N VAL A 113 -9.42 2.14 -1.57
CA VAL A 113 -9.78 1.54 -0.27
C VAL A 113 -10.04 2.59 0.80
N CYS A 114 -11.32 2.88 1.05
CA CYS A 114 -11.75 3.68 2.21
C CYS A 114 -11.85 2.85 3.51
N ARG A 115 -11.99 1.53 3.39
CA ARG A 115 -12.16 0.62 4.53
C ARG A 115 -11.66 -0.78 4.18
N SER A 116 -10.93 -1.40 5.11
CA SER A 116 -10.55 -2.81 5.01
C SER A 116 -11.59 -3.70 5.68
N GLY A 117 -11.95 -4.78 4.99
CA GLY A 117 -12.73 -5.89 5.56
C GLY A 117 -11.84 -7.05 6.01
N ASP A 118 -12.50 -8.15 6.39
CA ASP A 118 -11.83 -9.41 6.70
C ASP A 118 -11.33 -10.10 5.41
N PRO A 119 -10.25 -10.90 5.51
CA PRO A 119 -9.56 -11.31 6.74
C PRO A 119 -8.46 -10.35 7.20
N LEU A 120 -8.09 -9.36 6.38
CA LEU A 120 -7.01 -8.42 6.68
C LEU A 120 -7.27 -7.66 8.00
N TYR A 121 -8.47 -7.11 8.16
CA TYR A 121 -8.87 -6.38 9.35
C TYR A 121 -8.72 -7.23 10.62
N GLY A 122 -9.27 -8.45 10.63
CA GLY A 122 -9.19 -9.36 11.77
C GLY A 122 -7.77 -9.72 12.17
N GLU A 123 -6.87 -9.97 11.21
CA GLU A 123 -5.45 -10.24 11.46
C GLU A 123 -4.75 -9.02 12.09
N LEU A 124 -4.89 -7.85 11.47
CA LEU A 124 -4.28 -6.62 11.96
C LEU A 124 -4.78 -6.24 13.35
N ARG A 125 -6.08 -6.42 13.63
CA ARG A 125 -6.66 -6.17 14.95
C ARG A 125 -6.10 -7.10 16.02
N ARG A 126 -5.92 -8.40 15.72
CA ARG A 126 -5.30 -9.36 16.66
C ARG A 126 -3.86 -8.97 16.99
N MET A 127 -3.07 -8.62 15.98
CA MET A 127 -1.67 -8.22 16.16
C MET A 127 -1.55 -6.87 16.89
N ALA A 128 -2.42 -5.91 16.60
CA ALA A 128 -2.41 -4.62 17.27
C ALA A 128 -2.79 -4.75 18.76
N ALA A 129 -3.77 -5.59 19.08
CA ALA A 129 -4.16 -5.87 20.47
C ALA A 129 -3.03 -6.51 21.29
N LEU A 130 -2.16 -7.31 20.66
CA LEU A 130 -1.00 -7.92 21.32
C LEU A 130 0.04 -6.90 21.81
N VAL A 131 0.08 -5.74 21.17
CA VAL A 131 1.11 -4.73 21.41
C VAL A 131 0.53 -3.39 21.87
N ASP A 132 -0.77 -3.37 22.19
CA ASP A 132 -1.54 -2.20 22.60
C ASP A 132 -1.43 -1.01 21.61
N ALA A 133 -1.54 -1.33 20.31
CA ALA A 133 -1.53 -0.33 19.23
C ALA A 133 -2.95 -0.08 18.68
N ASP A 134 -3.23 1.15 18.25
CA ASP A 134 -4.56 1.58 17.80
C ASP A 134 -4.62 1.97 16.30
N PRO A 135 -3.60 2.64 15.75
CA PRO A 135 -3.36 2.64 14.33
C PRO A 135 -2.35 1.56 13.90
N VAL A 136 -2.57 1.03 12.71
CA VAL A 136 -1.61 0.20 11.98
C VAL A 136 -1.13 0.95 10.75
N LEU A 137 0.19 1.13 10.65
CA LEU A 137 0.87 1.49 9.41
C LEU A 137 1.17 0.18 8.65
N SER A 138 0.59 0.02 7.47
CA SER A 138 0.73 -1.18 6.65
C SER A 138 1.49 -0.86 5.36
N PRO A 139 2.77 -1.24 5.25
CA PRO A 139 3.52 -1.19 3.99
C PRO A 139 2.98 -2.28 3.05
N VAL A 140 2.19 -1.85 2.07
CA VAL A 140 1.53 -2.73 1.10
C VAL A 140 2.55 -3.27 0.11
N GLN A 141 3.44 -2.40 -0.40
CA GLN A 141 4.43 -2.76 -1.40
C GLN A 141 5.65 -1.85 -1.33
N ALA A 142 6.83 -2.46 -1.51
CA ALA A 142 8.09 -1.79 -1.86
C ALA A 142 8.47 -2.20 -3.28
N ALA A 143 8.57 -1.25 -4.22
CA ALA A 143 8.88 -1.52 -5.61
C ALA A 143 10.09 -0.70 -6.09
N LEU A 144 11.02 -1.36 -6.77
CA LEU A 144 12.13 -0.69 -7.43
C LEU A 144 11.60 0.14 -8.60
N SER A 145 11.97 1.41 -8.63
CA SER A 145 11.75 2.33 -9.72
C SER A 145 13.10 2.72 -10.29
N SER A 146 13.30 2.45 -11.58
CA SER A 146 14.51 2.83 -12.31
C SER A 146 14.10 3.39 -13.66
N ASN A 147 14.41 4.65 -13.90
CA ASN A 147 14.41 5.20 -15.25
C ASN A 147 15.78 5.02 -15.87
N VAL A 148 15.83 4.92 -17.20
CA VAL A 148 17.10 4.92 -17.93
C VAL A 148 17.80 6.26 -17.62
N ASP A 149 19.06 6.19 -17.19
CA ASP A 149 19.92 7.32 -16.79
C ASP A 149 19.63 7.98 -15.43
N GLU A 150 18.77 7.40 -14.59
CA GLU A 150 18.56 7.85 -13.21
C GLU A 150 19.01 6.81 -12.20
N ASP A 151 19.53 7.28 -11.06
CA ASP A 151 19.79 6.41 -9.92
C ASP A 151 18.47 5.77 -9.44
N PRO A 152 18.45 4.44 -9.21
CA PRO A 152 17.24 3.75 -8.79
C PRO A 152 16.72 4.26 -7.45
N ARG A 153 15.40 4.08 -7.27
CA ARG A 153 14.64 4.48 -6.09
C ARG A 153 13.70 3.36 -5.65
N VAL A 154 13.27 3.38 -4.40
CA VAL A 154 12.22 2.49 -3.93
C VAL A 154 10.93 3.28 -3.71
N ASN A 155 9.86 2.88 -4.38
CA ASN A 155 8.52 3.40 -4.17
C ASN A 155 7.78 2.54 -3.14
N TRP A 156 7.20 3.21 -2.14
CA TRP A 156 6.50 2.59 -1.03
C TRP A 156 5.01 2.89 -1.08
N SER A 157 4.19 1.86 -1.32
CA SER A 157 2.75 1.96 -1.12
C SER A 157 2.43 1.68 0.34
N VAL A 158 1.82 2.63 1.06
CA VAL A 158 1.60 2.54 2.50
C VAL A 158 0.17 2.97 2.83
N ALA A 159 -0.47 2.21 3.72
CA ALA A 159 -1.77 2.53 4.28
C ALA A 159 -1.67 2.78 5.79
N LEU A 160 -2.44 3.72 6.29
CA LEU A 160 -2.64 3.95 7.72
C LEU A 160 -4.10 3.66 8.06
N MET A 161 -4.31 2.67 8.93
CA MET A 161 -5.61 2.13 9.24
C MET A 161 -5.87 2.17 10.74
N GLU A 162 -7.09 2.54 11.13
CA GLU A 162 -7.58 2.38 12.50
C GLU A 162 -8.06 0.94 12.72
N VAL A 163 -7.47 0.23 13.69
CA VAL A 163 -7.83 -1.18 13.94
C VAL A 163 -9.13 -1.37 14.71
N SER A 164 -9.68 -0.32 15.33
CA SER A 164 -10.98 -0.40 16.00
C SER A 164 -12.15 -0.50 15.00
N THR A 165 -12.01 0.10 13.81
CA THR A 165 -13.08 0.19 12.80
C THR A 165 -12.73 -0.44 11.44
N GLY A 166 -11.44 -0.68 11.18
CA GLY A 166 -10.92 -1.07 9.86
C GLY A 166 -10.90 0.07 8.85
N ARG A 167 -11.12 1.31 9.29
CA ARG A 167 -11.11 2.50 8.43
C ARG A 167 -9.68 2.81 7.99
N VAL A 168 -9.50 3.08 6.70
CA VAL A 168 -8.24 3.58 6.15
C VAL A 168 -8.31 5.09 6.18
N HIS A 169 -7.51 5.72 7.03
CA HIS A 169 -7.47 7.19 7.14
C HIS A 169 -6.64 7.81 6.03
N TRP A 170 -5.57 7.10 5.65
CA TRP A 170 -4.64 7.57 4.63
C TRP A 170 -4.05 6.39 3.86
N PHE A 171 -3.89 6.58 2.56
CA PHE A 171 -3.08 5.73 1.70
C PHE A 171 -2.20 6.62 0.83
N GLY A 172 -0.96 6.23 0.59
CA GLY A 172 -0.12 6.94 -0.35
C GLY A 172 1.03 6.13 -0.89
N ILE A 173 1.57 6.61 -2.01
CA ILE A 173 2.77 6.07 -2.64
C ILE A 173 3.88 7.09 -2.41
N VAL A 174 4.87 6.69 -1.62
CA VAL A 174 5.96 7.56 -1.21
C VAL A 174 7.25 7.12 -1.86
N GLU A 175 7.96 8.07 -2.47
CA GLU A 175 9.24 7.83 -3.11
C GLU A 175 10.37 7.83 -2.06
N GLY A 176 11.27 6.86 -2.14
CA GLY A 176 12.50 6.84 -1.35
C GLY A 176 13.62 7.65 -1.99
N GLY A 177 14.71 7.83 -1.24
CA GLY A 177 15.94 8.41 -1.77
C GLY A 177 16.52 7.58 -2.92
N ALA A 178 17.17 8.26 -3.86
CA ALA A 178 18.00 7.62 -4.88
C ALA A 178 19.21 6.94 -4.26
N PHE A 179 19.58 5.77 -4.80
CA PHE A 179 20.76 5.03 -4.38
C PHE A 179 21.54 4.52 -5.60
N PRO A 180 22.87 4.31 -5.48
CA PRO A 180 23.66 3.83 -6.61
C PRO A 180 23.18 2.47 -7.11
N ALA A 181 23.13 2.31 -8.43
CA ALA A 181 22.80 1.02 -9.05
C ALA A 181 23.70 -0.11 -8.52
N GLY A 182 23.08 -1.22 -8.09
CA GLY A 182 23.78 -2.39 -7.56
C GLY A 182 24.18 -2.33 -6.07
N ALA A 183 23.95 -1.21 -5.37
CA ALA A 183 24.29 -1.09 -3.95
C ALA A 183 23.33 -1.84 -3.00
N GLY A 184 22.12 -2.18 -3.48
CA GLY A 184 21.04 -2.74 -2.66
C GLY A 184 20.62 -1.81 -1.52
N LEU A 185 19.63 -2.23 -0.73
CA LEU A 185 19.14 -1.43 0.42
C LEU A 185 20.22 -1.18 1.49
N LEU A 186 21.25 -2.04 1.57
CA LEU A 186 22.32 -1.98 2.59
C LEU A 186 23.36 -0.86 2.36
N GLY A 187 23.23 -0.04 1.30
CA GLY A 187 24.23 0.92 0.83
C GLY A 187 24.11 2.39 1.27
N ARG A 188 23.19 2.76 2.19
CA ARG A 188 22.81 4.13 2.70
C ARG A 188 21.63 4.80 1.97
N PRO A 189 21.08 5.86 2.59
CA PRO A 189 19.73 5.85 3.14
C PRO A 189 18.68 5.89 2.03
N ALA A 190 18.11 4.74 1.67
CA ALA A 190 16.79 4.67 1.04
C ALA A 190 15.69 4.82 2.10
N GLY A 191 15.96 5.61 3.16
CA GLY A 191 15.01 5.89 4.22
C GLY A 191 13.78 6.54 3.59
N PRO A 192 12.57 6.02 3.85
CA PRO A 192 11.40 6.48 3.13
C PRO A 192 11.03 7.91 3.55
N ASP A 193 10.65 8.75 2.58
CA ASP A 193 9.85 9.95 2.86
C ASP A 193 8.48 9.59 3.48
N VAL A 194 8.16 8.30 3.66
CA VAL A 194 7.05 7.84 4.52
C VAL A 194 7.23 8.46 5.91
N ALA A 195 8.46 8.64 6.40
CA ALA A 195 8.73 9.33 7.65
C ALA A 195 8.57 10.87 7.56
N VAL A 196 8.60 11.47 6.35
CA VAL A 196 8.23 12.88 6.13
C VAL A 196 6.72 13.02 6.09
N VAL A 197 6.01 12.12 5.39
CA VAL A 197 4.54 12.08 5.38
C VAL A 197 4.01 11.75 6.78
N CYS A 198 4.65 10.83 7.52
CA CYS A 198 4.40 10.54 8.94
C CYS A 198 4.90 11.65 9.87
N GLY A 199 5.97 12.36 9.50
CA GLY A 199 6.51 13.50 10.24
C GLY A 199 5.54 14.69 10.22
N SER A 200 4.92 14.97 9.07
CA SER A 200 3.81 15.94 8.99
C SER A 200 2.60 15.55 9.83
N MET A 201 2.44 14.26 10.21
CA MET A 201 1.40 13.79 11.14
C MET A 201 1.72 14.12 12.61
N THR A 202 2.92 14.65 12.90
CA THR A 202 3.38 15.02 14.25
C THR A 202 3.64 16.52 14.43
N THR A 203 3.74 17.27 13.33
CA THR A 203 3.80 18.74 13.31
C THR A 203 2.43 19.30 12.90
N GLY A 204 1.53 19.35 13.88
CA GLY A 204 0.37 20.24 13.89
C GLY A 204 0.57 21.32 14.94
#